data_AF-A0A7S2BWH3-F1
#
_entry.id   AF-A0A7S2BWH3-F1
#
_cell.length_a   1.000
_cell.length_b   1.000
_cell.length_c   1.000
_cell.angle_alpha   90.00
_cell.angle_beta   90.00
_cell.angle_gamma   90.00
#
_symmetry.space_group_name_H-M   'P 1'
#
loop_
_entity.id
_entity.type
_entity.pdbx_description
1 polymer ?
#
loop_
_entity_poly.entity_id
_entity_poly.type
_entity_poly.pdbx_seq_one_letter_code
_entity_poly.pdbx_strand_id
1 'polypeptide(L)'
;EKGNEKIILGLMWAIIQHYQLSAISAEGISGKDGLMLWAQRLVSGYVDAEGNPVVVKDFTRSWTSGLAFCAMLDKTHKGVLDFEAIRDTGDPATILTEAFKVAEESFGIEPLLDLEDLLDAPGGKPDDKIIMTQLCFYFKEFARHLKEQNAVKSITAACNITRRHDGWIQEYNTNSTELLSWIAGTIGKFNNTVKGAEGFGDTTAL
;
A
#
# COMPACT_ATOMS: atom_id res chain seq x y z
N GLU A 1 32.37 37.88 0.44
CA GLU A 1 30.95 37.49 0.61
C GLU A 1 30.60 36.03 0.29
N LYS A 2 31.34 35.30 -0.56
CA LYS A 2 31.07 33.87 -0.90
C LYS A 2 31.16 32.82 0.23
N GLY A 3 31.52 33.22 1.45
CA GLY A 3 31.65 32.32 2.60
C GLY A 3 30.32 31.95 3.25
N ASN A 4 29.31 32.83 3.15
CA ASN A 4 28.04 32.66 3.85
C ASN A 4 27.15 31.61 3.15
N GLU A 5 27.04 31.66 1.83
CA GLU A 5 26.19 30.74 1.04
C GLU A 5 26.61 29.27 1.19
N LYS A 6 27.90 28.96 1.12
CA LYS A 6 28.38 27.58 1.29
C LYS A 6 28.11 27.03 2.69
N ILE A 7 28.22 27.88 3.71
CA ILE A 7 27.92 27.50 5.11
C ILE A 7 26.42 27.31 5.29
N ILE A 8 25.59 28.23 4.75
CA ILE A 8 24.14 28.12 4.79
C ILE A 8 23.68 26.84 4.08
N LEU A 9 24.22 26.53 2.89
CA LEU A 9 23.87 25.30 2.15
C LEU A 9 24.31 24.04 2.91
N GLY A 10 25.49 24.08 3.53
CA GLY A 10 25.98 23.02 4.41
C GLY A 10 25.08 22.81 5.63
N LEU A 11 24.60 23.90 6.24
CA LEU A 11 23.68 23.86 7.38
C LEU A 11 22.29 23.35 6.97
N MET A 12 21.74 23.81 5.85
CA MET A 12 20.47 23.31 5.31
C MET A 12 20.54 21.82 5.04
N TRP A 13 21.62 21.36 4.39
CA TRP A 13 21.85 19.94 4.18
C TRP A 13 21.95 19.17 5.50
N ALA A 14 22.66 19.69 6.51
CA ALA A 14 22.76 19.03 7.81
C ALA A 14 21.39 18.86 8.48
N ILE A 15 20.51 19.86 8.36
CA ILE A 15 19.13 19.80 8.86
C ILE A 15 18.33 18.75 8.08
N ILE A 16 18.39 18.77 6.74
CA ILE A 16 17.72 17.78 5.89
C ILE A 16 18.20 16.37 6.25
N GLN A 17 19.52 16.16 6.34
CA GLN A 17 20.12 14.89 6.69
C GLN A 17 19.64 14.39 8.06
N HIS A 18 19.56 15.27 9.06
CA HIS A 18 19.15 14.90 10.42
C HIS A 18 17.65 14.58 10.55
N TYR A 19 16.78 15.31 9.85
CA TYR A 19 15.32 15.13 10.00
C TYR A 19 14.69 14.23 8.95
N GLN A 20 15.25 14.17 7.74
CA GLN A 20 14.73 13.35 6.65
C GLN A 20 15.43 11.99 6.61
N LEU A 21 16.76 11.99 6.64
CA LEU A 21 17.54 10.79 6.32
C LEU A 21 17.71 9.87 7.54
N SER A 22 18.09 10.39 8.71
CA SER A 22 18.27 9.54 9.91
C SER A 22 16.97 8.99 10.51
N ALA A 23 15.82 9.55 10.14
CA ALA A 23 14.51 9.00 10.50
C ALA A 23 14.17 7.74 9.69
N ILE A 24 14.82 7.53 8.54
CA ILE A 24 14.62 6.36 7.68
C ILE A 24 15.39 5.20 8.28
N SER A 25 14.68 4.10 8.51
CA SER A 25 15.25 2.82 8.96
C SER A 25 14.65 1.70 8.14
N ALA A 26 15.51 0.94 7.47
CA ALA A 26 15.16 -0.25 6.71
C ALA A 26 15.93 -1.44 7.27
N GLU A 27 15.23 -2.47 7.74
CA GLU A 27 15.83 -3.71 8.28
C GLU A 27 16.88 -3.45 9.40
N GLY A 28 16.71 -2.37 10.18
CA GLY A 28 17.63 -2.00 11.26
C GLY A 28 18.84 -1.15 10.82
N ILE A 29 18.96 -0.85 9.52
CA ILE A 29 19.96 0.08 8.99
C ILE A 29 19.29 1.45 8.82
N SER A 30 19.86 2.49 9.45
CA SER A 30 19.33 3.85 9.41
C SER A 30 20.13 4.79 8.51
N GLY A 31 19.53 5.90 8.10
CA GLY A 31 20.24 6.95 7.36
C GLY A 31 20.48 6.58 5.90
N LYS A 32 21.67 6.94 5.39
CA LYS A 32 22.03 6.79 3.97
C LYS A 32 22.00 5.35 3.51
N ASP A 33 22.57 4.45 4.31
CA ASP A 33 22.68 3.04 3.98
C ASP A 33 21.31 2.34 4.05
N GLY A 34 20.45 2.78 4.98
CA GLY A 34 19.06 2.31 5.06
C GLY A 34 18.26 2.72 3.83
N LEU A 35 18.40 3.97 3.38
CA LEU A 35 17.76 4.47 2.17
C LEU A 35 18.24 3.72 0.91
N MET A 36 19.55 3.47 0.81
CA MET A 36 20.12 2.68 -0.30
C MET A 36 19.59 1.25 -0.30
N LEU A 37 19.60 0.57 0.86
CA LEU A 37 19.08 -0.79 0.98
C LEU A 37 17.61 -0.84 0.58
N TRP A 38 16.80 0.12 1.05
CA TRP A 38 15.40 0.22 0.68
C TRP A 38 15.19 0.38 -0.83
N ALA A 39 15.95 1.26 -1.48
CA ALA A 39 15.90 1.43 -2.93
C ALA A 39 16.29 0.13 -3.67
N GLN A 40 17.35 -0.55 -3.22
CA GLN A 40 17.78 -1.84 -3.78
C GLN A 40 16.69 -2.92 -3.67
N ARG A 41 15.96 -2.97 -2.55
CA ARG A 41 14.83 -3.89 -2.38
C ARG A 41 13.72 -3.62 -3.39
N LEU A 42 13.39 -2.36 -3.62
CA LEU A 42 12.32 -2.00 -4.55
C LEU A 42 12.68 -2.33 -6.00
N VAL A 43 13.92 -2.05 -6.39
CA VAL A 43 14.41 -2.28 -7.75
C VAL A 43 14.74 -3.76 -8.03
N SER A 44 14.81 -4.61 -6.99
CA SER A 44 15.09 -6.04 -7.17
C SER A 44 14.04 -6.75 -8.05
N GLY A 45 14.55 -7.46 -9.06
CA GLY A 45 13.75 -8.24 -10.00
C GLY A 45 13.37 -7.53 -11.30
N TYR A 46 13.78 -6.26 -11.47
CA TYR A 46 13.60 -5.52 -12.72
C TYR A 46 14.84 -5.63 -13.61
N VAL A 47 14.61 -5.58 -14.93
CA VAL A 47 15.66 -5.66 -15.96
C VAL A 47 15.54 -4.50 -16.94
N ASP A 48 16.65 -4.11 -17.55
CA ASP A 48 16.68 -3.17 -18.67
C ASP A 48 16.25 -3.85 -19.99
N ALA A 49 16.25 -3.09 -21.10
CA ALA A 49 15.85 -3.58 -22.42
C ALA A 49 16.75 -4.72 -22.93
N GLU A 50 18.02 -4.76 -22.50
CA GLU A 50 18.98 -5.80 -22.83
C GLU A 50 18.89 -7.02 -21.90
N GLY A 51 18.01 -6.99 -20.89
CA GLY A 51 17.83 -8.07 -19.92
C GLY A 51 18.84 -8.06 -18.77
N ASN A 52 19.64 -7.02 -18.61
CA ASN A 52 20.51 -6.87 -17.45
C ASN A 52 19.71 -6.39 -16.23
N PRO A 53 20.06 -6.82 -15.01
CA PRO A 53 19.39 -6.34 -13.81
C PRO A 53 19.55 -4.83 -13.63
N VAL A 54 18.45 -4.15 -13.29
CA VAL A 54 18.53 -2.76 -12.81
C VAL A 54 19.13 -2.79 -11.40
N VAL A 55 20.27 -2.12 -11.19
CA VAL A 55 20.97 -2.11 -9.91
C VAL A 55 21.32 -0.70 -9.49
N VAL A 56 20.98 -0.35 -8.25
CA VAL A 56 21.37 0.92 -7.64
C VAL A 56 22.51 0.71 -6.64
N LYS A 57 23.64 1.39 -6.87
CA LYS A 57 24.87 1.28 -6.05
C LYS A 57 25.31 2.62 -5.45
N ASP A 58 24.81 3.71 -6.00
CA ASP A 58 25.14 5.07 -5.59
C ASP A 58 23.90 5.97 -5.71
N PHE A 59 24.00 7.19 -5.17
CA PHE A 59 22.98 8.22 -5.31
C PHE A 59 23.30 9.17 -6.46
N THR A 60 23.94 8.68 -7.52
CA THR A 60 24.39 9.50 -8.65
C THR A 60 24.03 8.81 -9.98
N ARG A 61 25.02 8.20 -10.65
CA ARG A 61 24.91 7.47 -11.93
C ARG A 61 23.86 6.38 -11.94
N SER A 62 23.59 5.74 -10.81
CA SER A 62 22.60 4.66 -10.74
C SER A 62 21.16 5.09 -11.08
N TRP A 63 20.91 6.41 -11.14
CA TRP A 63 19.58 6.99 -11.31
C TRP A 63 19.38 7.69 -12.66
N THR A 64 20.45 7.87 -13.44
CA THR A 64 20.41 8.68 -14.67
C THR A 64 19.65 8.01 -15.81
N SER A 65 19.48 6.68 -15.80
CA SER A 65 18.66 5.98 -16.78
C SER A 65 17.16 6.10 -16.53
N GLY A 66 16.74 6.60 -15.36
CA GLY A 66 15.33 6.68 -14.94
C GLY A 66 14.67 5.36 -14.55
N LEU A 67 15.21 4.21 -15.02
CA LEU A 67 14.64 2.88 -14.75
C LEU A 67 14.51 2.56 -13.26
N ALA A 68 15.44 3.03 -12.43
CA ALA A 68 15.36 2.85 -10.98
C ALA A 68 14.12 3.53 -10.36
N PHE A 69 13.76 4.74 -10.83
CA PHE A 69 12.55 5.43 -10.39
C PHE A 69 11.29 4.69 -10.85
N CYS A 70 11.24 4.27 -12.12
CA CYS A 70 10.12 3.48 -12.64
C CYS A 70 9.93 2.17 -11.87
N ALA A 71 11.02 1.44 -11.60
CA ALA A 71 10.98 0.19 -10.86
C ALA A 71 10.45 0.40 -9.44
N MET A 72 10.86 1.48 -8.77
CA MET A 72 10.36 1.82 -7.43
C MET A 72 8.86 2.12 -7.42
N LEU A 73 8.35 2.84 -8.41
CA LEU A 73 6.92 3.16 -8.55
C LEU A 73 6.09 1.89 -8.79
N ASP A 74 6.46 1.08 -9.79
CA ASP A 74 5.73 -0.15 -10.12
C ASP A 74 5.79 -1.20 -8.99
N LYS A 75 6.89 -1.26 -8.24
CA LYS A 75 6.98 -2.16 -7.08
C LYS A 75 6.03 -1.76 -5.96
N THR A 76 5.86 -0.46 -5.75
CA THR A 76 5.03 0.09 -4.67
C THR A 76 3.55 -0.05 -4.98
N HIS A 77 3.16 0.20 -6.23
CA HIS A 77 1.81 -0.05 -6.71
C HIS A 77 1.86 -0.65 -8.12
N LYS A 78 1.64 -1.98 -8.19
CA LYS A 78 1.62 -2.70 -9.45
C LYS A 78 0.53 -2.15 -10.38
N GLY A 79 0.91 -1.82 -11.60
CA GLY A 79 0.00 -1.28 -12.61
C GLY A 79 -0.13 0.26 -12.63
N VAL A 80 0.67 0.97 -11.82
CA VAL A 80 0.75 2.44 -11.88
C VAL A 80 1.44 2.94 -13.15
N LEU A 81 2.33 2.12 -13.72
CA LEU A 81 3.02 2.36 -14.98
C LEU A 81 3.26 1.04 -15.71
N ASP A 82 3.42 1.10 -17.03
CA ASP A 82 3.86 -0.04 -17.82
C ASP A 82 5.39 -0.03 -17.92
N PHE A 83 6.04 -0.76 -17.00
CA PHE A 83 7.50 -0.79 -16.92
C PHE A 83 8.14 -1.36 -18.18
N GLU A 84 7.50 -2.37 -18.79
CA GLU A 84 8.03 -3.06 -19.97
C GLU A 84 7.98 -2.12 -21.18
N ALA A 85 6.86 -1.41 -21.38
CA ALA A 85 6.78 -0.42 -22.45
C ALA A 85 7.78 0.74 -22.26
N ILE A 86 7.94 1.23 -21.03
CA ILE A 86 8.85 2.34 -20.73
C ILE A 86 10.31 1.94 -20.91
N ARG A 87 10.74 0.76 -20.41
CA ARG A 87 12.14 0.34 -20.56
C ARG A 87 12.51 0.16 -22.03
N ASP A 88 11.58 -0.33 -22.85
CA ASP A 88 11.82 -0.64 -24.26
C ASP A 88 11.99 0.64 -25.11
N THR A 89 11.64 1.82 -24.57
CA THR A 89 11.94 3.11 -25.23
C THR A 89 13.43 3.40 -25.31
N GLY A 90 14.22 2.93 -24.33
CA GLY A 90 15.67 3.13 -24.24
C GLY A 90 16.14 4.58 -24.08
N ASP A 91 15.23 5.56 -23.99
CA ASP A 91 15.55 6.97 -23.89
C ASP A 91 15.40 7.48 -22.44
N PRO A 92 16.50 7.82 -21.74
CA PRO A 92 16.46 8.26 -20.35
C PRO A 92 15.56 9.49 -20.12
N ALA A 93 15.48 10.41 -21.08
CA ALA A 93 14.65 11.61 -20.95
C ALA A 93 13.16 11.27 -20.89
N THR A 94 12.71 10.43 -21.82
CA THR A 94 11.34 9.91 -21.84
C THR A 94 11.04 9.10 -20.57
N ILE A 95 11.95 8.22 -20.15
CA ILE A 95 11.77 7.37 -18.97
C ILE A 95 11.63 8.22 -17.69
N LEU A 96 12.53 9.18 -17.48
CA LEU A 96 12.49 10.06 -16.30
C LEU A 96 11.25 10.95 -16.30
N THR A 97 10.86 11.49 -17.46
CA THR A 97 9.65 12.31 -17.59
C THR A 97 8.42 11.53 -17.16
N GLU A 98 8.25 10.31 -17.65
CA GLU A 98 7.11 9.47 -17.29
C GLU A 98 7.17 9.05 -15.81
N ALA A 99 8.36 8.71 -15.29
CA ALA A 99 8.54 8.38 -13.88
C ALA A 99 8.09 9.52 -12.95
N PHE A 100 8.54 10.75 -13.23
CA PHE A 100 8.22 11.91 -12.40
C PHE A 100 6.75 12.30 -12.51
N LYS A 101 6.19 12.25 -13.71
CA LYS A 101 4.75 12.47 -13.93
C LYS A 101 3.92 11.47 -13.13
N VAL A 102 4.23 10.18 -13.22
CA VAL A 102 3.50 9.13 -12.49
C VAL A 102 3.68 9.29 -10.97
N ALA A 103 4.87 9.67 -10.51
CA ALA A 103 5.12 9.93 -9.09
C ALA A 103 4.28 11.08 -8.54
N GLU A 104 4.14 12.17 -9.31
CA GLU A 104 3.32 13.32 -8.94
C GLU A 104 1.82 12.96 -8.97
N GLU A 105 1.33 12.39 -10.08
CA GLU A 105 -0.09 12.09 -10.27
C GLU A 105 -0.61 11.00 -9.32
N SER A 106 0.18 9.95 -9.07
CA SER A 106 -0.29 8.77 -8.33
C SER A 106 0.10 8.78 -6.85
N PHE A 107 1.20 9.45 -6.49
CA PHE A 107 1.72 9.46 -5.13
C PHE A 107 1.86 10.87 -4.53
N GLY A 108 1.61 11.92 -5.31
CA GLY A 108 1.78 13.31 -4.86
C GLY A 108 3.23 13.68 -4.59
N ILE A 109 4.19 12.99 -5.22
CA ILE A 109 5.62 13.28 -5.06
C ILE A 109 6.05 14.26 -6.16
N GLU A 110 6.24 15.52 -5.77
CA GLU A 110 6.75 16.55 -6.68
C GLU A 110 8.23 16.28 -7.05
N PRO A 111 8.60 16.42 -8.33
CA PRO A 111 10.00 16.33 -8.74
C PRO A 111 10.78 17.56 -8.27
N LEU A 112 11.76 17.35 -7.40
CA LEU A 112 12.73 18.36 -6.96
C LEU A 112 13.95 18.43 -7.87
N LEU A 113 14.06 17.48 -8.79
CA LEU A 113 15.15 17.34 -9.74
C LEU A 113 14.65 17.79 -11.12
N ASP A 114 15.37 18.72 -11.73
CA ASP A 114 15.15 19.02 -13.13
C ASP A 114 15.74 17.90 -13.99
N LEU A 115 15.05 17.55 -15.08
CA LEU A 115 15.50 16.49 -16.00
C LEU A 115 16.89 16.80 -16.58
N GLU A 116 17.13 18.07 -16.92
CA GLU A 116 18.41 18.55 -17.44
C GLU A 116 19.54 18.34 -16.41
N ASP A 117 19.28 18.56 -15.12
CA ASP A 117 20.29 18.37 -14.06
C ASP A 117 20.70 16.90 -13.87
N LEU A 118 19.85 15.95 -14.27
CA LEU A 118 20.16 14.51 -14.28
C LEU A 118 20.86 14.07 -15.56
N LEU A 119 20.40 14.55 -16.71
CA LEU A 119 20.87 14.12 -18.03
C LEU A 119 22.17 14.81 -18.44
N ASP A 120 22.29 16.12 -18.20
CA ASP A 120 23.42 16.96 -18.57
C ASP A 120 24.44 17.11 -17.42
N ALA A 121 24.28 16.31 -16.36
CA ALA A 121 25.18 16.31 -15.21
C ALA A 121 26.65 16.15 -15.65
N PRO A 122 27.58 17.00 -15.18
CA PRO A 122 28.99 16.93 -15.57
C PRO A 122 29.59 15.54 -15.31
N GLY A 123 30.07 14.89 -16.36
CA GLY A 123 30.62 13.53 -16.28
C GLY A 123 29.58 12.46 -15.94
N GLY A 124 28.29 12.71 -16.25
CA GLY A 124 27.16 11.83 -15.98
C GLY A 124 26.93 11.59 -14.49
N LYS A 125 27.34 12.52 -13.63
CA LYS A 125 27.29 12.35 -12.17
C LYS A 125 26.47 13.48 -11.53
N PRO A 126 25.14 13.29 -11.38
CA PRO A 126 24.29 14.26 -10.69
C PRO A 126 24.66 14.42 -9.21
N ASP A 127 24.21 15.51 -8.58
CA ASP A 127 24.45 15.78 -7.16
C ASP A 127 23.76 14.72 -6.29
N ASP A 128 24.55 14.06 -5.44
CA ASP A 128 24.09 12.96 -4.63
C ASP A 128 23.08 13.39 -3.56
N LYS A 129 23.18 14.63 -3.10
CA LYS A 129 22.28 15.21 -2.09
C LYS A 129 20.87 15.41 -2.63
N ILE A 130 20.74 15.84 -3.89
CA ILE A 130 19.42 16.11 -4.47
C ILE A 130 18.71 14.78 -4.73
N ILE A 131 19.42 13.77 -5.26
CA ILE A 131 18.88 12.41 -5.42
C ILE A 131 18.49 11.81 -4.07
N MET A 132 19.36 11.90 -3.04
CA MET A 132 19.00 11.45 -1.68
C MET A 132 17.76 12.15 -1.14
N THR A 133 17.63 13.46 -1.38
CA THR A 133 16.48 14.24 -0.95
C THR A 133 15.22 13.75 -1.65
N GLN A 134 15.24 13.60 -2.97
CA GLN A 134 14.11 13.06 -3.73
C GLN A 134 13.70 11.68 -3.19
N LEU A 135 14.66 10.79 -2.95
CA LEU A 135 14.36 9.45 -2.43
C LEU A 135 13.79 9.47 -1.01
N CYS A 136 14.15 10.46 -0.18
CA CYS A 136 13.50 10.66 1.11
C CYS A 136 12.01 11.00 0.95
N PHE A 137 11.64 11.82 -0.03
CA PHE A 137 10.23 12.09 -0.34
C PHE A 137 9.52 10.82 -0.80
N TYR A 138 10.12 10.07 -1.73
CA TYR A 138 9.57 8.77 -2.14
C TYR A 138 9.36 7.83 -0.96
N PHE A 139 10.35 7.69 -0.07
CA PHE A 139 10.24 6.81 1.10
C PHE A 139 9.07 7.20 1.99
N LYS A 140 8.93 8.50 2.28
CA LYS A 140 7.87 9.03 3.15
C LYS A 140 6.49 8.80 2.54
N GLU A 141 6.33 9.15 1.27
CA GLU A 141 5.06 9.01 0.59
C GLU A 141 4.69 7.52 0.42
N PHE A 142 5.63 6.65 0.06
CA PHE A 142 5.35 5.22 -0.05
C PHE A 142 4.98 4.60 1.29
N ALA A 143 5.65 4.99 2.38
CA ALA A 143 5.30 4.54 3.73
C ALA A 143 3.89 5.01 4.14
N ARG A 144 3.52 6.25 3.78
CA ARG A 144 2.17 6.80 4.00
C ARG A 144 1.11 5.99 3.25
N HIS A 145 1.30 5.78 1.94
CA HIS A 145 0.37 5.00 1.11
C HIS A 145 0.23 3.56 1.60
N LEU A 146 1.33 2.90 2.00
CA LEU A 146 1.29 1.55 2.56
C LEU A 146 0.46 1.49 3.85
N LYS A 147 0.60 2.49 4.73
CA LYS A 147 -0.17 2.59 5.97
C LYS A 147 -1.67 2.77 5.68
N GLU A 148 -2.01 3.64 4.74
CA GLU A 148 -3.38 3.88 4.31
C GLU A 148 -4.01 2.60 3.71
N GLN A 149 -3.31 1.89 2.84
CA GLN A 149 -3.77 0.61 2.28
C GLN A 149 -3.99 -0.46 3.36
N ASN A 150 -3.08 -0.57 4.33
CA ASN A 150 -3.23 -1.52 5.43
C ASN A 150 -4.42 -1.18 6.33
N ALA A 151 -4.69 0.11 6.57
CA ALA A 151 -5.88 0.55 7.29
C ALA A 151 -7.17 0.15 6.54
N VAL A 152 -7.23 0.38 5.23
CA VAL A 152 -8.37 -0.03 4.39
C VAL A 152 -8.59 -1.54 4.45
N LYS A 153 -7.53 -2.35 4.35
CA LYS A 153 -7.61 -3.82 4.47
C LYS A 153 -8.15 -4.24 5.84
N SER A 154 -7.67 -3.61 6.92
CA SER A 154 -8.14 -3.88 8.28
C SER A 154 -9.62 -3.53 8.46
N ILE A 155 -10.06 -2.38 7.94
CA ILE A 155 -11.48 -1.96 7.99
C ILE A 155 -12.34 -2.94 7.19
N THR A 156 -11.89 -3.34 6.00
CA THR A 156 -12.59 -4.30 5.15
C THR A 156 -12.76 -5.64 5.86
N ALA A 157 -11.71 -6.13 6.53
CA ALA A 157 -11.77 -7.34 7.32
C ALA A 157 -12.79 -7.22 8.47
N ALA A 158 -12.82 -6.10 9.18
CA ALA A 158 -13.79 -5.83 10.24
C ALA A 158 -15.24 -5.79 9.70
N CYS A 159 -15.49 -5.05 8.61
CA CYS A 159 -16.80 -5.00 7.96
C CYS A 159 -17.29 -6.39 7.52
N ASN A 160 -16.38 -7.23 7.00
CA ASN A 160 -16.71 -8.60 6.60
C ASN A 160 -17.07 -9.50 7.80
N ILE A 161 -16.54 -9.23 8.99
CA ILE A 161 -16.93 -9.92 10.23
C ILE A 161 -18.32 -9.46 10.66
N THR A 162 -18.56 -8.16 10.74
CA THR A 162 -19.87 -7.60 11.12
C THR A 162 -20.97 -8.09 10.19
N ARG A 163 -20.73 -8.09 8.87
CA ARG A 163 -21.69 -8.61 7.88
C ARG A 163 -22.05 -10.08 8.11
N ARG A 164 -21.10 -10.91 8.57
CA ARG A 164 -21.35 -12.31 8.91
C ARG A 164 -22.17 -12.43 10.20
N HIS A 165 -21.88 -11.60 11.19
CA HIS A 165 -22.67 -11.55 12.42
C HIS A 165 -24.12 -11.18 12.14
N ASP A 166 -24.38 -10.20 11.27
CA ASP A 166 -25.74 -9.82 10.88
C ASP A 166 -26.49 -11.00 10.23
N GLY A 167 -25.81 -11.78 9.39
CA GLY A 167 -26.36 -13.01 8.82
C GLY A 167 -26.74 -14.05 9.87
N TRP A 168 -25.86 -14.30 10.85
CA TRP A 168 -26.14 -15.24 11.95
C TRP A 168 -27.31 -14.78 12.83
N ILE A 169 -27.44 -13.48 13.09
CA ILE A 169 -28.56 -12.92 13.85
C ILE A 169 -29.87 -13.16 13.09
N GLN A 170 -29.90 -12.93 11.78
CA GLN A 170 -31.08 -13.20 10.96
C GLN A 170 -31.47 -14.67 10.98
N GLU A 171 -30.50 -15.58 10.78
CA GLU A 171 -30.73 -17.02 10.82
C GLU A 171 -31.26 -17.49 12.18
N TYR A 172 -30.68 -17.01 13.28
CA TYR A 172 -31.15 -17.30 14.62
C TYR A 172 -32.60 -16.84 14.84
N ASN A 173 -32.92 -15.61 14.42
CA ASN A 173 -34.26 -15.05 14.58
C ASN A 173 -35.30 -15.85 13.77
N THR A 174 -34.96 -16.24 12.53
CA THR A 174 -35.83 -17.09 11.69
C THR A 174 -36.04 -18.45 12.35
N ASN A 175 -34.97 -19.17 12.70
CA ASN A 175 -35.07 -20.51 13.28
C ASN A 175 -35.83 -20.50 14.62
N SER A 176 -35.60 -19.48 15.46
CA SER A 176 -36.28 -19.32 16.75
C SER A 176 -37.78 -19.06 16.56
N THR A 177 -38.16 -18.16 15.64
CA THR A 177 -39.57 -17.86 15.36
C THR A 177 -40.31 -19.06 14.75
N GLU A 178 -39.66 -19.81 13.86
CA GLU A 178 -40.18 -21.07 13.31
C GLU A 178 -40.39 -22.13 14.40
N LEU A 179 -39.41 -22.32 15.28
CA LEU A 179 -39.51 -23.26 16.40
C LEU A 179 -40.64 -22.88 17.35
N LEU A 180 -40.76 -21.61 17.72
CA LEU A 180 -41.85 -21.12 18.58
C LEU A 180 -43.23 -21.36 17.96
N SER A 181 -43.36 -21.10 16.66
CA SER A 181 -44.58 -21.41 15.90
C SER A 181 -44.91 -22.91 15.93
N TRP A 182 -43.89 -23.76 15.73
CA TRP A 182 -44.05 -25.21 15.79
C TRP A 182 -44.47 -25.72 17.19
N ILE A 183 -43.86 -25.19 18.26
CA ILE A 183 -44.22 -25.54 19.64
C ILE A 183 -45.67 -25.15 19.91
N ALA A 184 -46.06 -23.91 19.56
CA ALA A 184 -47.43 -23.43 19.75
C ALA A 184 -48.45 -24.30 19.00
N GLY A 185 -48.16 -24.66 17.74
CA GLY A 185 -49.00 -25.56 16.95
C GLY A 185 -49.11 -26.97 17.54
N THR A 186 -48.01 -27.50 18.09
CA THR A 186 -47.98 -28.83 18.71
C THR A 186 -48.77 -28.87 20.02
N ILE A 187 -48.62 -27.86 20.89
CA ILE A 187 -49.42 -27.71 22.11
C ILE A 187 -50.91 -27.63 21.76
N GLY A 188 -51.27 -26.85 20.73
CA GLY A 188 -52.65 -26.74 20.25
C GLY A 188 -53.25 -28.10 19.84
N LYS A 189 -52.49 -28.92 19.09
CA LYS A 189 -52.91 -30.28 18.71
C LYS A 189 -53.08 -31.18 19.93
N PHE A 190 -52.15 -31.14 20.88
CA PHE A 190 -52.18 -31.97 22.07
C PHE A 190 -53.39 -31.65 22.96
N ASN A 191 -53.68 -30.38 23.21
CA ASN A 191 -54.85 -29.95 23.99
C ASN A 191 -56.18 -30.35 23.35
N ASN A 192 -56.28 -30.32 22.03
CA ASN A 192 -57.48 -30.79 21.32
C ASN A 192 -57.66 -32.31 21.42
N THR A 193 -56.56 -33.05 21.50
CA THR A 193 -56.59 -34.53 21.63
C THR A 193 -57.01 -34.95 23.04
N VAL A 194 -56.54 -34.25 24.08
CA VAL A 194 -56.95 -34.49 25.48
C VAL A 194 -58.43 -34.19 25.70
N LYS A 195 -58.96 -33.06 25.18
CA LYS A 195 -60.40 -32.77 25.24
C LYS A 195 -61.26 -33.82 24.51
N GLY A 196 -60.75 -34.39 23.41
CA GLY A 196 -61.41 -35.50 22.71
C GLY A 196 -61.41 -36.82 23.49
N ALA A 197 -60.39 -37.05 24.33
CA ALA A 197 -60.28 -38.24 25.17
C ALA A 197 -61.14 -38.15 26.45
N GLU A 198 -61.28 -36.96 27.05
CA GLU A 198 -62.19 -36.75 28.20
C GLU A 198 -63.68 -36.90 27.81
N GLY A 199 -64.03 -36.69 26.54
CA GLY A 199 -65.38 -36.95 26.01
C GLY A 199 -65.76 -38.43 25.86
N PHE A 200 -64.82 -39.37 26.08
CA PHE A 200 -65.05 -40.81 26.02
C PHE A 200 -65.14 -41.49 27.40
N GLY A 201 -65.06 -40.73 28.49
CA GLY A 201 -65.00 -41.26 29.86
C GLY A 201 -66.33 -41.59 30.55
N ASP A 202 -67.48 -41.26 29.96
CA ASP A 202 -68.80 -41.51 30.60
C ASP A 202 -69.64 -42.48 29.76
N THR A 203 -69.26 -43.76 29.79
CA THR A 203 -70.15 -44.87 29.42
C THR A 203 -70.19 -45.88 30.55
N THR A 204 -70.70 -45.44 31.71
CA THR A 204 -71.33 -46.37 32.66
C THR A 204 -72.83 -46.34 32.39
N ALA A 205 -73.23 -47.05 31.35
CA ALA A 205 -74.59 -47.52 31.17
C ALA A 205 -74.68 -48.93 31.77
N LEU A 206 -75.77 -49.16 32.51
CA LEU A 206 -76.22 -50.34 33.27
C LEU A 206 -75.85 -50.37 34.75
#